data_AF-A0A8S2UVS8-F1
#
_entry.id   AF-A0A8S2UVS8-F1
#
_cell.length_a   1.000
_cell.length_b   1.000
_cell.length_c   1.000
_cell.angle_alpha   90.00
_cell.angle_beta   90.00
_cell.angle_gamma   90.00
#
_symmetry.space_group_name_H-M   'P 1'
#
loop_
_entity.id
_entity.type
_entity.pdbx_description
1 polymer ?
#
loop_
_entity_poly.entity_id
_entity_poly.type
_entity_poly.pdbx_seq_one_letter_code
_entity_poly.pdbx_strand_id
1 'polypeptide(L)'
;MSKRSYDNDNDDDEDDYMSDKILAAAAQASGPQLLNPRRRVPPPPQPPTIPKEKTRHLIEVEQREQGLSTAIASDNKGFQLLKKMGYKEGSKLGANQVNGLSEPIKINIHPSRSGLGEVNEKKEKSRMKEEIKNKFNQQIQ
;
A
#
# COMPACT_ATOMS: atom_id res chain seq x y z
N MET A 1 34.65 16.05 51.46
CA MET A 1 34.08 15.95 50.11
C MET A 1 35.18 15.51 49.15
N SER A 2 35.17 14.26 48.72
CA SER A 2 36.14 13.69 47.78
C SER A 2 35.74 14.09 46.36
N LYS A 3 36.65 14.74 45.61
CA LYS A 3 36.45 15.10 44.20
C LYS A 3 36.78 13.87 43.36
N ARG A 4 35.77 13.26 42.72
CA ARG A 4 35.99 12.30 41.64
C ARG A 4 36.63 13.03 40.47
N SER A 5 37.85 12.64 40.10
CA SER A 5 38.41 12.89 38.78
C SER A 5 37.59 12.10 37.76
N TYR A 6 37.18 12.75 36.68
CA TYR A 6 36.76 12.04 35.48
C TYR A 6 38.02 11.84 34.65
N ASP A 7 38.45 10.59 34.54
CA ASP A 7 39.45 10.18 33.56
C ASP A 7 38.82 10.38 32.17
N ASN A 8 39.50 11.20 31.36
CA ASN A 8 39.12 11.49 29.98
C ASN A 8 39.74 10.39 29.11
N ASP A 9 39.02 9.28 28.97
CA ASP A 9 39.38 8.25 28.00
C ASP A 9 39.10 8.82 26.61
N ASN A 10 40.20 8.99 25.87
CA ASN A 10 40.25 9.37 24.46
C ASN A 10 39.49 8.33 23.62
N ASP A 11 38.23 8.62 23.30
CA ASP A 11 37.54 8.02 22.16
C ASP A 11 38.08 8.67 20.87
N ASP A 12 39.31 8.32 20.50
CA ASP A 12 40.03 8.85 19.33
C ASP A 12 39.76 8.06 18.02
N ASP A 13 38.83 7.10 18.00
CA ASP A 13 38.67 6.16 16.86
C ASP A 13 37.22 5.88 16.41
N GLU A 14 36.25 6.76 16.68
CA GLU A 14 34.96 6.71 15.98
C GLU A 14 34.86 7.93 15.06
N ASP A 15 34.82 7.69 13.75
CA ASP A 15 34.51 8.72 12.77
C ASP A 15 33.16 9.36 13.13
N ASP A 16 33.25 10.48 13.86
CA ASP A 16 32.13 11.26 14.36
C ASP A 16 31.08 11.40 13.26
N TYR A 17 29.96 10.70 13.43
CA TYR A 17 28.86 10.67 12.48
C TYR A 17 28.21 12.05 12.29
N MET A 18 28.58 13.03 13.14
CA MET A 18 28.19 14.44 13.05
C MET A 18 29.37 15.40 12.81
N SER A 19 30.56 14.92 12.46
CA SER A 19 31.69 15.79 12.14
C SER A 19 31.56 16.41 10.75
N ASP A 20 32.09 17.62 10.60
CA ASP A 20 32.11 18.40 9.35
C ASP A 20 32.92 17.74 8.22
N LYS A 21 33.58 16.60 8.48
CA LYS A 21 34.34 15.82 7.47
C LYS A 21 33.44 15.43 6.28
N ILE A 22 32.19 15.03 6.53
CA ILE A 22 31.25 14.65 5.47
C ILE A 22 30.82 15.87 4.64
N LEU A 23 30.56 17.01 5.29
CA LEU A 23 30.19 18.25 4.61
C LEU A 23 31.37 18.81 3.78
N ALA A 24 32.59 18.73 4.30
CA ALA A 24 33.80 19.15 3.60
C ALA A 24 34.08 18.29 2.35
N ALA A 25 33.89 16.97 2.43
CA ALA A 25 34.01 16.08 1.29
C ALA A 25 32.97 16.36 0.20
N ALA A 26 31.72 16.66 0.60
CA ALA A 26 30.65 17.04 -0.34
C ALA A 26 30.93 18.38 -1.04
N ALA A 27 31.53 19.35 -0.33
CA ALA A 27 31.93 20.63 -0.91
C ALA A 27 33.05 20.47 -1.95
N GLN A 28 33.99 19.56 -1.74
CA GLN A 28 35.09 19.27 -2.69
C GLN A 28 34.60 18.56 -3.97
N ALA A 29 33.46 17.87 -3.91
CA ALA A 29 32.90 17.14 -5.05
C ALA A 29 32.06 17.99 -6.03
N SER A 30 31.91 19.30 -5.79
CA SER A 30 31.05 20.17 -6.63
C SER A 30 31.83 21.29 -7.36
N GLY A 31 32.68 20.89 -8.29
CA GLY A 31 33.01 21.77 -9.42
C GLY A 31 31.80 21.85 -10.36
N PRO A 32 31.39 23.03 -10.88
CA PRO A 32 30.35 23.12 -11.88
C PRO A 32 30.89 22.52 -13.19
N GLN A 33 30.59 21.24 -13.44
CA GLN A 33 30.74 20.68 -14.79
C GLN A 33 29.61 21.26 -15.64
N LEU A 34 29.88 22.43 -16.19
CA LEU A 34 29.05 23.08 -17.18
C LEU A 34 28.76 22.09 -18.32
N LEU A 35 27.49 22.05 -18.68
CA LEU A 35 26.85 21.15 -19.63
C LEU A 35 27.64 21.04 -20.94
N ASN A 36 28.02 19.82 -21.31
CA ASN A 36 28.33 19.48 -22.71
C ASN A 36 27.03 19.06 -23.42
N PRO A 37 26.41 19.89 -24.28
CA PRO A 37 25.12 19.57 -24.91
C PRO A 37 25.22 18.55 -26.07
N ARG A 38 26.35 17.84 -26.21
CA ARG A 38 26.62 17.04 -27.43
C ARG A 38 27.24 15.66 -27.25
N ARG A 39 27.16 15.05 -26.06
CA ARG A 39 27.17 13.58 -25.98
C ARG A 39 25.74 13.09 -26.09
N ARG A 40 25.30 12.81 -27.32
CA ARG A 40 24.17 11.90 -27.54
C ARG A 40 24.65 10.51 -27.17
N VAL A 41 24.68 10.22 -25.87
CA VAL A 41 24.79 8.85 -25.39
C VAL A 41 23.50 8.17 -25.88
N PRO A 42 23.56 7.09 -26.68
CA PRO A 42 22.38 6.32 -26.98
C PRO A 42 21.73 5.92 -25.63
N PRO A 43 20.39 5.94 -25.51
CA PRO A 43 19.75 5.52 -24.28
C PRO A 43 20.29 4.14 -23.92
N PRO A 44 20.70 3.92 -22.64
CA PRO A 44 21.16 2.60 -22.22
C PRO A 44 20.10 1.56 -22.60
N PRO A 45 20.50 0.33 -22.99
CA PRO A 45 19.55 -0.73 -23.25
C PRO A 45 18.59 -0.80 -22.08
N GLN A 46 17.28 -0.78 -22.38
CA GLN A 46 16.25 -0.85 -21.35
C GLN A 46 16.59 -2.06 -20.47
N PRO A 47 16.73 -1.87 -19.14
CA PRO A 47 16.98 -3.00 -18.26
C PRO A 47 15.90 -4.05 -18.52
N PRO A 48 16.23 -5.36 -18.43
CA PRO A 48 15.24 -6.41 -18.62
C PRO A 48 14.02 -6.05 -17.79
N THR A 49 12.83 -6.14 -18.40
CA THR A 49 11.57 -5.82 -17.72
C THR A 49 11.40 -6.78 -16.55
N ILE A 50 11.90 -6.40 -15.38
CA ILE A 50 11.68 -7.13 -14.14
C ILE A 50 10.17 -7.09 -13.94
N PRO A 51 9.49 -8.25 -13.80
CA PRO A 51 8.07 -8.25 -13.52
C PRO A 51 7.85 -7.41 -12.26
N LYS A 52 7.12 -6.29 -12.41
CA LYS A 52 6.81 -5.43 -11.27
C LYS A 52 6.00 -6.28 -10.30
N GLU A 53 6.61 -6.64 -9.17
CA GLU A 53 5.88 -7.27 -8.08
C GLU A 53 4.66 -6.41 -7.76
N LYS A 54 3.51 -7.06 -7.56
CA LYS A 54 2.27 -6.36 -7.27
C LYS A 54 2.48 -5.47 -6.03
N THR A 55 1.90 -4.28 -6.04
CA THR A 55 1.97 -3.42 -4.86
C THR A 55 1.29 -4.12 -3.68
N ARG A 56 1.78 -3.89 -2.45
CA ARG A 56 1.22 -4.51 -1.24
C ARG A 56 -0.30 -4.36 -1.13
N HIS A 57 -0.82 -3.17 -1.49
CA HIS A 57 -2.25 -2.89 -1.50
C HIS A 57 -3.01 -3.83 -2.44
N LEU A 58 -2.50 -4.10 -3.63
CA LEU A 58 -3.16 -5.02 -4.57
C LEU A 58 -3.16 -6.45 -4.04
N ILE A 59 -2.05 -6.89 -3.45
CA ILE A 59 -1.94 -8.23 -2.85
C ILE A 59 -2.94 -8.41 -1.71
N GLU A 60 -3.07 -7.41 -0.82
CA GLU A 60 -4.01 -7.46 0.29
C GLU A 60 -5.47 -7.54 -0.19
N VAL A 61 -5.82 -6.74 -1.21
CA VAL A 61 -7.17 -6.76 -1.79
C VAL A 61 -7.46 -8.13 -2.40
N GLU A 62 -6.54 -8.69 -3.18
CA GLU A 62 -6.68 -10.01 -3.80
C GLU A 62 -6.84 -11.11 -2.73
N GLN A 63 -5.99 -11.13 -1.70
CA GLN A 63 -6.05 -12.12 -0.64
C GLN A 63 -7.36 -12.02 0.16
N ARG A 64 -7.84 -10.80 0.42
CA ARG A 64 -9.12 -10.59 1.11
C ARG A 64 -10.30 -11.07 0.26
N GLU A 65 -10.31 -10.78 -1.03
CA GLU A 65 -11.36 -11.23 -1.95
C GLU A 65 -11.36 -12.76 -2.10
N GLN A 66 -10.18 -13.37 -2.20
CA GLN A 66 -10.01 -14.81 -2.17
C GLN A 66 -10.57 -15.41 -0.86
N GLY A 67 -10.14 -14.90 0.29
CA GLY A 67 -10.61 -15.40 1.60
C GLY A 67 -12.12 -15.25 1.81
N LEU A 68 -12.72 -14.16 1.31
CA LEU A 68 -14.17 -13.94 1.41
C LEU A 68 -15.00 -14.83 0.46
N SER A 69 -14.43 -15.26 -0.65
CA SER A 69 -15.10 -16.13 -1.63
C SER A 69 -14.95 -17.62 -1.32
N THR A 70 -13.90 -18.00 -0.60
CA THR A 70 -13.65 -19.40 -0.22
C THR A 70 -14.41 -19.78 1.04
N ALA A 71 -15.14 -20.89 1.00
CA ALA A 71 -15.69 -21.51 2.20
C ALA A 71 -14.58 -22.06 3.11
N ILE A 72 -14.84 -22.13 4.42
CA ILE A 72 -13.91 -22.71 5.39
C ILE A 72 -13.78 -24.21 5.09
N ALA A 73 -12.53 -24.68 4.93
CA ALA A 73 -12.24 -26.08 4.65
C ALA A 73 -12.51 -26.99 5.86
N SER A 74 -12.76 -28.28 5.60
CA SER A 74 -13.14 -29.26 6.61
C SER A 74 -12.00 -29.71 7.54
N ASP A 75 -10.77 -29.48 7.12
CA ASP A 75 -9.54 -29.64 7.90
C ASP A 75 -9.36 -28.53 8.96
N ASN A 76 -10.05 -27.40 8.81
CA ASN A 76 -10.00 -26.30 9.75
C ASN A 76 -10.61 -26.74 11.09
N LYS A 77 -9.84 -26.56 12.17
CA LYS A 77 -10.27 -26.88 13.54
C LYS A 77 -11.59 -26.21 13.92
N GLY A 78 -11.82 -24.97 13.47
CA GLY A 78 -13.07 -24.25 13.73
C GLY A 78 -14.28 -24.90 13.06
N PHE A 79 -14.11 -25.38 11.82
CA PHE A 79 -15.16 -26.11 11.11
C PHE A 79 -15.49 -27.45 11.79
N GLN A 80 -14.46 -28.17 12.24
CA GLN A 80 -14.65 -29.42 12.99
C GLN A 80 -15.43 -29.19 14.30
N LEU A 81 -15.14 -28.09 15.00
CA LEU A 81 -15.88 -27.71 16.20
C LEU A 81 -17.34 -27.37 15.87
N LEU A 82 -17.59 -26.56 14.85
CA LEU A 82 -18.94 -26.23 14.40
C LEU A 82 -19.74 -27.51 14.08
N LYS A 83 -19.14 -28.43 13.34
CA LYS A 83 -19.76 -29.72 13.00
C LYS A 83 -20.13 -30.53 14.24
N LYS A 84 -19.27 -30.56 15.26
CA LYS A 84 -19.56 -31.20 16.56
C LYS A 84 -20.69 -30.52 17.34
N MET A 85 -20.85 -29.20 17.18
CA MET A 85 -21.95 -28.43 17.76
C MET A 85 -23.26 -28.56 16.97
N GLY A 86 -23.29 -29.37 15.90
CA GLY A 86 -24.49 -29.63 15.10
C GLY A 86 -24.62 -28.75 13.85
N TYR A 87 -23.59 -27.96 13.50
CA TYR A 87 -23.55 -27.25 12.23
C TYR A 87 -23.49 -28.22 11.06
N LYS A 88 -24.31 -27.97 10.03
CA LYS A 88 -24.28 -28.69 8.76
C LYS A 88 -23.78 -27.76 7.65
N GLU A 89 -23.01 -28.29 6.72
CA GLU A 89 -22.51 -27.54 5.58
C GLU A 89 -23.66 -26.88 4.82
N GLY A 90 -23.57 -25.56 4.59
CA GLY A 90 -24.61 -24.77 3.92
C GLY A 90 -25.81 -24.38 4.80
N SER A 91 -25.88 -24.83 6.06
CA SER A 91 -26.92 -24.36 6.99
C SER A 91 -26.56 -23.01 7.59
N LYS A 92 -27.59 -22.24 7.97
CA LYS A 92 -27.46 -20.95 8.64
C LYS A 92 -27.33 -21.15 10.14
N LEU A 93 -26.64 -20.22 10.82
CA LEU A 93 -26.45 -20.27 12.27
C LEU A 93 -27.66 -19.65 13.02
N GLY A 94 -27.87 -20.08 14.27
CA GLY A 94 -28.92 -19.58 15.18
C GLY A 94 -30.14 -20.53 15.33
N ALA A 95 -30.98 -20.25 16.33
CA ALA A 95 -32.17 -21.06 16.63
C ALA A 95 -33.19 -21.03 15.48
N ASN A 96 -33.42 -19.84 14.90
CA ASN A 96 -34.26 -19.65 13.73
C ASN A 96 -33.37 -19.55 12.49
N GLN A 97 -33.08 -20.69 11.88
CA GLN A 97 -32.21 -20.77 10.69
C GLN A 97 -32.72 -19.93 9.50
N VAL A 98 -33.98 -19.49 9.48
CA VAL A 98 -34.55 -18.66 8.40
C VAL A 98 -33.84 -17.31 8.28
N ASN A 99 -33.55 -16.66 9.42
CA ASN A 99 -33.04 -15.29 9.47
C ASN A 99 -31.51 -15.20 9.57
N GLY A 100 -30.81 -16.33 9.66
CA GLY A 100 -29.36 -16.34 9.72
C GLY A 100 -28.72 -15.92 8.40
N LEU A 101 -27.55 -15.28 8.49
CA LEU A 101 -26.69 -15.00 7.34
C LEU A 101 -25.92 -16.27 6.98
N SER A 102 -25.90 -16.62 5.70
CA SER A 102 -25.06 -17.70 5.15
C SER A 102 -23.71 -17.18 4.67
N GLU A 103 -23.66 -15.92 4.25
CA GLU A 103 -22.47 -15.27 3.72
C GLU A 103 -21.93 -14.22 4.70
N PRO A 104 -20.61 -13.99 4.69
CA PRO A 104 -20.01 -12.94 5.50
C PRO A 104 -20.49 -11.55 5.08
N ILE A 105 -20.59 -10.64 6.05
CA ILE A 105 -20.99 -9.25 5.80
C ILE A 105 -19.91 -8.54 4.98
N LYS A 106 -20.34 -7.86 3.91
CA LYS A 106 -19.43 -7.12 3.02
C LYS A 106 -18.83 -5.91 3.74
N ILE A 107 -17.53 -5.73 3.58
CA ILE A 107 -16.76 -4.63 4.17
C ILE A 107 -16.34 -3.66 3.06
N ASN A 108 -16.78 -2.40 3.17
CA ASN A 108 -16.34 -1.33 2.27
C ASN A 108 -15.06 -0.69 2.84
N ILE A 109 -13.90 -1.02 2.26
CA ILE A 109 -12.64 -0.37 2.62
C ILE A 109 -12.45 0.84 1.72
N HIS A 110 -12.22 1.99 2.35
CA HIS A 110 -12.00 3.23 1.65
C HIS A 110 -10.49 3.43 1.42
N PRO A 111 -10.01 3.48 0.16
CA PRO A 111 -8.57 3.40 -0.14
C PRO A 111 -7.83 4.72 0.10
N SER A 112 -8.54 5.85 0.15
CA SER A 112 -7.96 7.17 0.37
C SER A 112 -8.17 7.66 1.81
N ARG A 113 -7.45 8.71 2.19
CA ARG A 113 -7.65 9.42 3.46
C ARG A 113 -8.66 10.56 3.35
N SER A 114 -9.53 10.52 2.34
CA SER A 114 -10.55 11.54 2.12
C SER A 114 -11.68 11.48 3.13
N GLY A 115 -12.46 12.56 3.20
CA GLY A 115 -13.64 12.66 4.05
C GLY A 115 -14.77 11.72 3.62
N LEU A 116 -15.66 11.42 4.57
CA LEU A 116 -16.92 10.73 4.32
C LEU A 116 -17.75 11.55 3.32
N GLY A 117 -18.32 10.89 2.32
CA GLY A 117 -19.15 11.52 1.28
C GLY A 117 -18.41 11.94 0.00
N GLU A 118 -17.06 11.98 0.00
CA GLU A 118 -16.28 12.39 -1.18
C GLU A 118 -16.54 11.48 -2.41
N VAL A 119 -16.76 10.19 -2.18
CA VAL A 119 -17.06 9.22 -3.26
C VAL A 119 -18.33 9.62 -4.03
N ASN A 120 -19.35 10.11 -3.33
CA ASN A 120 -20.61 10.53 -3.95
C ASN A 120 -20.40 11.81 -4.76
N GLU A 121 -19.73 12.81 -4.18
CA GLU A 121 -19.46 14.07 -4.90
C GLU A 121 -18.62 13.85 -6.16
N LYS A 122 -17.59 13.00 -6.08
CA LYS A 122 -16.75 12.66 -7.23
C LYS A 122 -17.56 11.96 -8.32
N LYS A 123 -18.45 11.04 -7.93
CA LYS A 123 -19.32 10.30 -8.85
C LYS A 123 -20.30 11.22 -9.59
N GLU A 124 -20.92 12.17 -8.87
CA GLU A 124 -21.81 13.16 -9.50
C GLU A 124 -21.03 14.09 -10.44
N LYS A 125 -19.86 14.59 -10.00
CA LYS A 125 -18.99 15.43 -10.84
C LYS A 125 -18.50 14.70 -12.08
N SER A 126 -18.16 13.41 -12.00
CA SER A 126 -17.73 12.63 -13.17
C SER A 126 -18.88 12.40 -14.14
N ARG A 127 -20.07 12.07 -13.62
CA ARG A 127 -21.27 11.87 -14.43
C ARG A 127 -21.66 13.12 -15.21
N MET A 128 -21.67 14.29 -14.56
CA MET A 128 -21.94 15.57 -15.24
C MET A 128 -20.92 15.85 -16.36
N LYS A 129 -19.63 15.57 -16.12
CA LYS A 129 -18.60 15.76 -17.15
C LYS A 129 -18.80 14.84 -18.35
N GLU A 130 -19.19 13.58 -18.13
CA GLU A 130 -19.51 12.64 -19.21
C GLU A 130 -20.72 13.10 -20.02
N GLU A 131 -21.78 13.57 -19.35
CA GLU A 131 -22.97 14.11 -20.02
C GLU A 131 -22.64 15.34 -20.88
N ILE A 132 -21.81 16.27 -20.36
CA ILE A 132 -21.34 17.43 -21.13
C ILE A 132 -20.53 16.99 -22.35
N LYS A 133 -19.61 16.04 -22.18
CA LYS A 133 -18.79 15.52 -23.28
C LYS A 133 -19.64 14.85 -24.36
N ASN A 134 -20.64 14.07 -23.95
CA ASN A 134 -21.55 13.40 -24.87
C ASN A 134 -22.39 14.41 -25.66
N LYS A 135 -22.91 15.46 -25.01
CA LYS A 135 -23.63 16.55 -25.68
C LYS A 135 -22.74 17.29 -26.67
N PHE A 136 -21.50 17.62 -26.28
CA PHE A 136 -20.54 18.28 -27.16
C PHE A 136 -20.21 17.44 -28.40
N ASN A 137 -20.01 16.12 -28.22
CA ASN A 137 -19.74 15.21 -29.33
C ASN A 137 -20.93 15.05 -30.29
N GLN A 138 -22.17 15.09 -29.78
CA GLN A 138 -23.38 15.07 -30.62
C GLN A 138 -23.54 16.36 -31.43
N GLN A 139 -23.00 17.47 -30.96
CA GLN A 139 -23.11 18.78 -31.63
C GLN A 139 -22.07 19.00 -32.74
N ILE A 140 -21.05 18.13 -32.82
CA ILE A 140 -20.00 18.17 -33.85
C ILE A 140 -20.30 17.20 -35.00
N GLN A 141 -21.31 16.34 -34.87
CA GLN A 141 -21.86 15.51 -35.94
C GLN A 141 -23.01 16.21 -36.64
#